data_AF-A0A286G1F1-F1
#
_entry.id   AF-A0A286G1F1-F1
#
_cell.length_a   1.000
_cell.length_b   1.000
_cell.length_c   1.000
_cell.angle_alpha   90.00
_cell.angle_beta   90.00
_cell.angle_gamma   90.00
#
_symmetry.space_group_name_H-M   'P 1'
#
loop_
_entity.id
_entity.type
_entity.pdbx_description
1 polymer ?
#
loop_
_entity_poly.entity_id
_entity_poly.type
_entity_poly.pdbx_seq_one_letter_code
_entity_poly.pdbx_strand_id
1 'polypeptide(L)' 'MASITDLRGKSVDELKDRLVELKKEQFNLRFQKASGQLENTARVTAVRKEIAQVKTVLNEQRRPAGA' A
#
# COMPACT_ATOMS: atom_id res chain seq x y z
N MET A 1 -3.34 0.15 -10.42
CA MET A 1 -3.87 0.32 -9.06
C MET A 1 -4.82 -0.82 -8.79
N ALA A 2 -4.62 -1.59 -7.71
CA ALA A 2 -5.63 -2.55 -7.28
C ALA A 2 -6.86 -1.80 -6.76
N SER A 3 -8.06 -2.27 -7.11
CA SER A 3 -9.28 -1.66 -6.59
C SER A 3 -9.47 -2.05 -5.11
N ILE A 4 -10.16 -1.22 -4.32
CA ILE A 4 -10.44 -1.53 -2.90
C ILE A 4 -11.23 -2.84 -2.77
N THR A 5 -12.10 -3.12 -3.74
CA THR A 5 -12.83 -4.39 -3.84
C THR A 5 -11.89 -5.59 -3.94
N ASP A 6 -10.81 -5.49 -4.72
CA ASP A 6 -9.81 -6.57 -4.84
C ASP A 6 -9.06 -6.79 -3.51
N LEU A 7 -8.83 -5.72 -2.74
CA LEU A 7 -8.14 -5.82 -1.45
C LEU A 7 -9.01 -6.49 -0.38
N ARG A 8 -10.34 -6.29 -0.42
CA ARG A 8 -11.27 -6.93 0.53
C ARG A 8 -11.40 -8.43 0.32
N GLY A 9 -11.14 -8.93 -0.89
CA GLY A 9 -11.14 -10.36 -1.20
C GLY A 9 -9.86 -11.10 -0.76
N LYS A 10 -8.84 -10.39 -0.30
CA LYS A 10 -7.56 -10.98 0.15
C LYS A 10 -7.57 -11.35 1.62
N SER A 11 -6.78 -12.35 1.96
CA SER A 11 -6.55 -12.73 3.35
C SER A 11 -5.74 -11.67 4.10
N VAL A 12 -5.82 -11.68 5.44
CA VAL A 12 -5.05 -10.79 6.30
C VAL A 12 -3.54 -10.91 6.03
N ASP A 13 -3.06 -12.13 5.79
CA ASP A 13 -1.62 -12.37 5.58
C ASP A 13 -1.18 -11.91 4.19
N GLU A 14 -1.98 -12.13 3.15
CA GLU A 14 -1.73 -11.55 1.82
C GLU A 14 -1.70 -10.02 1.84
N LEU A 15 -2.56 -9.39 2.66
CA LEU A 15 -2.57 -7.94 2.84
C LEU A 15 -1.32 -7.45 3.57
N LYS A 16 -0.82 -8.19 4.56
CA LYS A 16 0.44 -7.88 5.25
C LYS A 16 1.64 -8.01 4.31
N ASP A 17 1.71 -9.08 3.52
CA ASP A 17 2.78 -9.29 2.55
C ASP A 17 2.79 -8.17 1.53
N ARG A 18 1.61 -7.82 1.00
CA ARG A 18 1.46 -6.69 0.09
C ARG A 18 1.89 -5.37 0.71
N LEU A 19 1.59 -5.15 2.00
CA LEU A 19 2.04 -3.96 2.72
C LEU A 19 3.57 -3.89 2.83
N VAL A 20 4.24 -5.03 3.04
CA VAL A 20 5.71 -5.11 3.08
C VAL A 20 6.31 -4.76 1.73
N GLU A 21 5.78 -5.33 0.63
CA GLU A 21 6.21 -5.01 -0.73
C GLU A 21 6.10 -3.52 -1.04
N LEU A 22 4.93 -2.93 -0.74
CA LEU A 22 4.68 -1.50 -1.00
C LEU A 22 5.60 -0.59 -0.18
N LYS A 23 5.95 -0.98 1.05
CA LYS A 23 6.91 -0.24 1.88
C LYS A 23 8.33 -0.32 1.31
N LYS A 24 8.76 -1.48 0.80
CA LYS A 24 10.06 -1.63 0.11
C LYS A 24 10.10 -0.74 -1.14
N GLU A 25 9.03 -0.75 -1.93
CA GLU A 25 8.92 0.13 -3.10
C GLU A 25 8.96 1.61 -2.70
N GLN A 26 8.20 2.00 -1.67
CA GLN A 26 8.23 3.37 -1.14
C GLN A 26 9.64 3.79 -0.71
N PHE A 27 10.38 2.91 -0.05
CA PHE A 27 11.76 3.17 0.35
C PHE A 27 12.67 3.39 -0.87
N ASN A 28 12.57 2.53 -1.88
CA ASN A 28 13.32 2.67 -3.13
C ASN A 28 12.98 3.99 -3.85
N LEU A 29 11.70 4.37 -3.91
CA LEU A 29 11.28 5.64 -4.51
C LEU A 29 11.80 6.85 -3.72
N ARG A 30 11.90 6.76 -2.39
CA ARG A 30 12.54 7.81 -1.57
C ARG A 30 14.04 7.91 -1.85
N PHE A 31 14.71 6.78 -2.05
CA PHE A 31 16.12 6.74 -2.41
C PHE A 31 16.35 7.37 -3.80
N GLN A 32 15.57 6.95 -4.80
CA GLN A 32 15.61 7.52 -6.15
C GLN A 32 15.33 9.03 -6.15
N LYS A 33 14.39 9.49 -5.30
CA LYS A 33 14.11 10.92 -5.15
C LYS A 33 15.31 11.67 -4.58
N ALA A 34 15.99 11.11 -3.58
CA ALA A 34 17.16 11.72 -2.96
C ALA A 34 18.39 11.70 -3.91
N SER A 35 18.54 10.67 -4.75
CA SER A 35 19.61 10.59 -5.75
C SER A 35 19.34 11.39 -7.02
N GLY A 36 18.16 11.99 -7.17
CA GLY A 36 17.75 12.72 -8.37
C GLY A 36 17.40 11.83 -9.57
N GLN A 37 17.27 10.51 -9.37
CA GLN A 37 16.97 9.52 -10.41
C GLN A 37 15.48 9.14 -10.46
N LEU A 38 14.61 9.91 -9.80
CA LEU A 38 13.18 9.62 -9.79
C LEU A 38 12.52 10.07 -11.09
N GLU A 39 12.24 9.13 -11.98
CA GLU A 39 11.55 9.39 -13.24
C GLU A 39 10.03 9.46 -13.09
N ASN A 40 9.44 8.57 -12.27
CA ASN A 40 7.98 8.44 -12.14
C ASN A 40 7.47 8.97 -10.80
N THR A 41 7.20 10.27 -10.74
CA THR A 41 6.63 10.94 -9.56
C THR A 41 5.19 10.51 -9.25
N ALA A 42 4.41 10.13 -10.28
CA ALA A 42 3.05 9.63 -10.11
C ALA A 42 3.03 8.32 -9.29
N ARG A 43 4.06 7.47 -9.47
CA ARG A 43 4.18 6.22 -8.71
C ARG A 43 4.34 6.44 -7.21
N VAL A 44 5.03 7.51 -6.79
CA VAL A 44 5.14 7.88 -5.36
C VAL A 44 3.77 8.09 -4.73
N THR A 45 2.90 8.84 -5.41
CA THR A 45 1.54 9.10 -4.94
C THR A 45 0.68 7.85 -4.98
N ALA A 46 0.84 7.01 -6.02
CA ALA A 46 0.13 5.74 -6.14
C ALA A 46 0.49 4.77 -5.00
N VAL A 47 1.78 4.54 -4.74
CA VAL A 47 2.25 3.67 -3.65
C VAL A 47 1.75 4.17 -2.29
N ARG A 48 1.79 5.48 -2.04
CA ARG A 48 1.22 6.06 -0.81
C ARG A 48 -0.28 5.76 -0.65
N LYS A 49 -1.06 5.87 -1.73
CA LYS A 49 -2.49 5.56 -1.73
C LYS A 49 -2.74 4.06 -1.53
N GLU A 50 -1.99 3.19 -2.22
CA GLU A 50 -2.10 1.73 -2.08
C GLU A 50 -1.80 1.29 -0.63
N ILE A 51 -0.76 1.85 0.00
CA ILE A 51 -0.45 1.60 1.42
C ILE A 51 -1.62 2.02 2.33
N ALA A 52 -2.22 3.19 2.08
CA ALA A 52 -3.35 3.66 2.88
C ALA A 52 -4.56 2.72 2.74
N GLN A 53 -4.90 2.30 1.52
CA GLN A 53 -6.00 1.38 1.25
C GLN A 53 -5.81 0.03 1.93
N VAL A 54 -4.61 -0.57 1.83
CA VAL A 54 -4.30 -1.84 2.50
C VAL A 54 -4.44 -1.72 4.02
N LYS A 55 -3.94 -0.63 4.62
CA LYS A 55 -4.11 -0.37 6.06
C LYS A 55 -5.58 -0.20 6.45
N THR A 56 -6.38 0.47 5.61
CA THR A 56 -7.81 0.63 5.84
C THR A 56 -8.50 -0.72 5.86
N VAL A 57 -8.27 -1.58 4.87
CA VAL A 57 -8.89 -2.91 4.82
C VAL A 57 -8.43 -3.80 5.98
N LEU A 58 -7.15 -3.76 6.36
CA LEU A 58 -6.65 -4.47 7.55
C LEU A 58 -7.34 -3.99 8.83
N ASN A 59 -7.59 -2.69 8.96
CA ASN A 59 -8.35 -2.14 10.08
C ASN A 59 -9.83 -2.51 10.04
N GLU A 60 -10.46 -2.51 8.86
CA GLU A 60 -11.84 -2.99 8.64
C GLU A 60 -11.97 -4.47 9.02
N GLN A 61 -11.00 -5.31 8.69
CA GLN A 61 -11.00 -6.73 9.09
C GLN A 61 -10.76 -6.93 10.58
N ARG A 62 -9.98 -6.05 11.22
CA ARG A 62 -9.70 -6.08 12.66
C ARG A 62 -10.88 -5.58 13.51
N ARG A 63 -11.62 -4.58 13.01
CA ARG A 63 -12.84 -4.08 13.66
C ARG A 63 -14.05 -4.83 13.07
N PRO A 64 -14.63 -5.82 13.77
CA PRO A 64 -15.93 -6.33 13.34
C PRO A 64 -16.92 -5.17 13.28
N ALA A 65 -17.71 -5.09 12.20
CA ALA A 65 -18.71 -4.06 12.03
C ALA A 65 -19.68 -4.07 13.23
N GLY A 66 -19.54 -3.12 14.15
CA GLY A 66 -20.42 -2.97 15.32
C GLY A 66 -19.77 -2.77 16.69
N ALA A 67 -18.61 -2.10 16.78
CA ALA A 67 -18.08 -1.61 18.07
C ALA A 67 -17.85 -0.09 18.02
#